data_AF-A0A6G1G9N0-F1
#
_entry.id   AF-A0A6G1G9N0-F1
#
_cell.length_a   1.000
_cell.length_b   1.000
_cell.length_c   1.000
_cell.angle_alpha   90.00
_cell.angle_beta   90.00
_cell.angle_gamma   90.00
#
_symmetry.space_group_name_H-M   'P 1'
#
loop_
_entity.id
_entity.type
_entity.pdbx_description
1 polymer ?
#
loop_
_entity_poly.entity_id
_entity_poly.type
_entity_poly.pdbx_seq_one_letter_code
_entity_poly.pdbx_strand_id
1 'polypeptide(L)'
;PPAPRLKFLYTAFVECTANIAGEKGPAGVRSTIPIVGGNVTGPLIKGKIADVGADWGTTDPQTGVFSADTRYNVITDDGAVIFLRTSGPQISGKLHLRVQLETGSKKYYWLNNII
;
A
#
# COMPACT_ATOMS: atom_id res chain seq x y z
N PRO A 1 13.47 7.77 23.93
CA PRO A 1 12.78 8.87 23.20
C PRO A 1 11.27 8.76 23.43
N PRO A 2 10.49 9.86 23.47
CA PRO A 2 9.04 9.79 23.62
C PRO A 2 8.40 9.13 22.39
N ALA A 3 7.32 8.38 22.59
CA ALA A 3 6.57 7.76 21.50
C ALA A 3 5.95 8.83 20.57
N PRO A 4 5.89 8.59 19.24
CA PRO A 4 5.22 9.51 18.33
C PRO A 4 3.71 9.54 18.60
N ARG A 5 3.07 10.65 18.23
CA ARG A 5 1.61 10.75 18.19
C ARG A 5 1.10 10.21 16.88
N LEU A 6 -0.06 9.56 16.92
CA LEU A 6 -0.73 9.02 15.73
C LEU A 6 -2.01 9.83 15.44
N LYS A 7 -2.28 10.04 14.16
CA LYS A 7 -3.55 10.62 13.68
C LYS A 7 -4.05 9.79 12.51
N PHE A 8 -5.33 9.42 12.56
CA PHE A 8 -5.97 8.69 11.47
C PHE A 8 -5.97 9.52 10.18
N LEU A 9 -5.56 8.89 9.07
CA LEU A 9 -5.48 9.52 7.76
C LEU A 9 -6.58 9.04 6.81
N TYR A 10 -6.66 7.72 6.59
CA TYR A 10 -7.62 7.10 5.68
C TYR A 10 -7.80 5.60 5.94
N THR A 11 -8.88 5.06 5.37
CA THR A 11 -9.10 3.64 5.10
C THR A 11 -9.06 3.42 3.59
N ALA A 12 -8.41 2.36 3.14
CA ALA A 12 -8.42 1.92 1.74
C ALA A 12 -9.09 0.54 1.64
N PHE A 13 -10.01 0.41 0.70
CA PHE A 13 -10.51 -0.86 0.22
C PHE A 13 -9.85 -1.08 -1.13
N VAL A 14 -8.97 -2.08 -1.22
CA VAL A 14 -8.16 -2.35 -2.40
C VAL A 14 -8.76 -3.56 -3.11
N GLU A 15 -9.09 -3.42 -4.38
CA GLU A 15 -9.59 -4.51 -5.21
C GLU A 15 -8.41 -5.20 -5.89
N CYS A 16 -8.28 -6.51 -5.64
CA CYS A 16 -7.18 -7.31 -6.14
C CYS A 16 -7.70 -8.50 -6.93
N THR A 17 -6.97 -8.90 -7.98
CA THR A 17 -7.23 -10.15 -8.70
C THR A 17 -6.38 -11.29 -8.14
N ALA A 18 -6.53 -12.47 -8.75
CA ALA A 18 -5.75 -13.65 -8.37
C ALA A 18 -4.24 -13.38 -8.43
N ASN A 19 -3.51 -14.02 -7.52
CA ASN A 19 -2.07 -14.03 -7.51
C ASN A 19 -1.53 -14.73 -8.78
N ILE A 20 -0.60 -14.09 -9.47
CA ILE A 20 -0.03 -14.58 -10.74
C ILE A 20 1.42 -15.10 -10.60
N ALA A 21 2.00 -15.05 -9.40
CA ALA A 21 3.32 -15.59 -9.11
C ALA A 21 3.27 -16.40 -7.81
N GLY A 22 3.99 -17.53 -7.74
CA GLY A 22 4.00 -18.35 -6.52
C GLY A 22 5.13 -19.36 -6.45
N GLU A 23 6.11 -19.25 -7.35
CA GLU A 23 7.26 -20.15 -7.38
C GLU A 23 8.31 -19.69 -6.38
N LYS A 24 9.10 -20.66 -5.90
CA LYS A 24 10.24 -20.38 -5.04
C LYS A 24 11.34 -19.72 -5.86
N GLY A 25 11.74 -18.51 -5.48
CA GLY A 25 12.85 -17.79 -6.06
C GLY A 25 13.98 -17.51 -5.06
N PRO A 26 15.04 -16.81 -5.50
CA PRO A 26 16.21 -16.48 -4.67
C PRO A 26 15.87 -15.66 -3.42
N ALA A 27 14.77 -14.90 -3.46
CA ALA A 27 14.31 -14.04 -2.36
C ALA A 27 13.14 -14.63 -1.56
N GLY A 28 12.84 -15.93 -1.71
CA GLY A 28 11.66 -16.57 -1.15
C GLY A 28 10.56 -16.83 -2.18
N VAL A 29 9.33 -17.06 -1.71
CA VAL A 29 8.18 -17.27 -2.61
C VAL A 29 7.56 -15.91 -2.94
N ARG A 30 7.65 -15.50 -4.21
CA ARG A 30 7.09 -14.23 -4.68
C ARG A 30 5.60 -14.41 -4.96
N SER A 31 4.78 -13.54 -4.38
CA SER A 31 3.42 -13.25 -4.86
C SER A 31 3.45 -12.03 -5.76
N THR A 32 2.58 -12.00 -6.75
CA THR A 32 2.29 -10.81 -7.54
C THR A 32 0.78 -10.72 -7.67
N ILE A 33 0.19 -9.79 -6.91
CA ILE A 33 -1.25 -9.66 -6.75
C ILE A 33 -1.64 -8.34 -7.43
N PRO A 34 -2.22 -8.37 -8.64
CA PRO A 34 -2.62 -7.15 -9.33
C PRO A 34 -3.65 -6.37 -8.54
N ILE A 35 -3.46 -5.06 -8.46
CA ILE A 35 -4.41 -4.10 -7.87
C ILE A 35 -5.15 -3.45 -9.03
N VAL A 36 -6.46 -3.67 -9.10
CA VAL A 36 -7.30 -3.29 -10.25
C VAL A 36 -8.34 -2.22 -9.93
N GLY A 37 -8.32 -1.69 -8.70
CA GLY A 37 -9.26 -0.67 -8.30
C GLY A 37 -9.47 -0.59 -6.79
N GLY A 38 -10.66 -0.14 -6.42
CA GLY A 38 -11.06 0.15 -5.05
C GLY A 38 -11.14 1.64 -4.72
N ASN A 39 -11.21 1.94 -3.43
CA ASN A 39 -11.49 3.29 -2.94
C ASN A 39 -10.71 3.64 -1.68
N VAL A 40 -10.51 4.94 -1.50
CA VAL A 40 -9.92 5.53 -0.30
C VAL A 40 -10.92 6.49 0.33
N THR A 41 -11.16 6.32 1.63
CA THR A 41 -12.06 7.17 2.42
C THR A 41 -11.37 7.61 3.69
N GLY A 42 -11.29 8.91 3.91
CA GLY A 42 -10.71 9.49 5.12
C GLY A 42 -11.05 10.97 5.25
N PRO A 43 -10.83 11.57 6.43
CA PRO A 43 -11.09 12.99 6.66
C PRO A 43 -10.19 13.93 5.85
N LEU A 44 -9.01 13.46 5.43
CA LEU A 44 -7.99 14.27 4.76
C LEU A 44 -7.76 13.88 3.30
N ILE A 45 -8.05 12.63 2.94
CA ILE A 45 -7.97 12.14 1.56
C ILE A 45 -9.19 11.26 1.25
N LYS A 46 -9.73 11.41 0.04
CA LYS A 46 -10.84 10.61 -0.47
C LYS A 46 -10.71 10.50 -1.99
N GLY A 47 -10.93 9.31 -2.53
CA GLY A 47 -10.76 9.06 -3.96
C GLY A 47 -10.93 7.60 -4.36
N LYS A 48 -10.54 7.30 -5.59
CA LYS A 48 -10.51 5.95 -6.18
C LYS A 48 -9.09 5.48 -6.38
N ILE A 49 -8.86 4.18 -6.28
CA ILE A 49 -7.59 3.57 -6.67
C ILE A 49 -7.62 3.37 -8.18
N ALA A 50 -6.54 3.73 -8.86
CA ALA A 50 -6.41 3.53 -10.30
C ALA A 50 -6.24 2.03 -10.62
N ASP A 51 -6.70 1.61 -11.79
CA ASP A 51 -6.48 0.26 -12.34
C ASP A 51 -5.05 0.12 -12.87
N VAL A 52 -4.09 0.33 -11.97
CA VAL A 52 -2.66 0.15 -12.17
C VAL A 52 -1.97 -0.04 -10.82
N GLY A 53 -1.25 -1.15 -10.70
CA GLY A 53 -0.48 -1.47 -9.51
C GLY A 53 -0.51 -2.95 -9.19
N ALA A 54 0.26 -3.33 -8.18
CA ALA A 54 0.24 -4.67 -7.61
C ALA A 54 0.85 -4.67 -6.21
N ASP A 55 0.64 -5.76 -5.49
CA ASP A 55 1.49 -6.21 -4.40
C ASP A 55 2.48 -7.24 -4.92
N TRP A 56 3.77 -6.92 -4.86
CA TRP A 56 4.86 -7.86 -5.11
C TRP A 56 5.36 -8.42 -3.79
N GLY A 57 4.50 -8.97 -2.95
CA GLY A 57 4.93 -9.48 -1.65
C GLY A 57 5.79 -10.74 -1.72
N THR A 58 6.56 -11.00 -0.66
CA THR A 58 7.40 -12.20 -0.52
C THR A 58 7.08 -12.96 0.75
N THR A 59 6.99 -14.27 0.65
CA THR A 59 6.95 -15.17 1.80
C THR A 59 8.34 -15.72 2.08
N ASP A 60 8.83 -15.51 3.30
CA ASP A 60 10.05 -16.12 3.82
C ASP A 60 9.84 -17.64 3.98
N PRO A 61 10.62 -18.50 3.30
CA PRO A 61 10.47 -19.95 3.41
C PRO A 61 10.81 -20.53 4.78
N GLN A 62 11.58 -19.84 5.63
CA GLN A 62 11.97 -20.34 6.95
C GLN A 62 10.88 -20.07 7.99
N THR A 63 10.32 -18.86 7.97
CA THR A 63 9.35 -18.42 8.98
C THR A 63 7.90 -18.50 8.51
N GLY A 64 7.67 -18.61 7.20
CA GLY A 64 6.34 -18.53 6.59
C GLY A 64 5.74 -17.11 6.60
N VAL A 65 6.51 -16.09 7.03
CA VAL A 65 6.02 -14.72 7.10
C VAL A 65 5.95 -14.10 5.71
N PHE A 66 4.75 -13.71 5.31
CA PHE A 66 4.52 -12.87 4.14
C PHE A 66 4.85 -11.41 4.46
N SER A 67 5.52 -10.72 3.53
CA SER A 67 5.76 -9.28 3.59
C SER A 67 5.30 -8.63 2.29
N ALA A 68 4.44 -7.63 2.38
CA ALA A 68 3.94 -6.91 1.22
C ALA A 68 4.97 -5.91 0.67
N ASP A 69 4.92 -5.64 -0.63
CA ASP A 69 5.57 -4.50 -1.31
C ASP A 69 4.67 -4.03 -2.44
N THR A 70 3.81 -3.07 -2.14
CA THR A 70 2.79 -2.58 -3.08
C THR A 70 3.23 -1.30 -3.76
N ARG A 71 2.76 -1.08 -4.99
CA ARG A 71 2.82 0.22 -5.66
C ARG A 71 1.53 0.44 -6.43
N TYR A 72 0.87 1.57 -6.20
CA TYR A 72 -0.41 1.92 -6.82
C TYR A 72 -0.69 3.42 -6.69
N ASN A 73 -1.79 3.89 -7.29
CA ASN A 73 -2.16 5.29 -7.28
C ASN A 73 -3.58 5.49 -6.75
N VAL A 74 -3.78 6.60 -6.03
CA VAL A 74 -5.09 7.13 -5.65
C VAL A 74 -5.34 8.38 -6.47
N ILE A 75 -6.49 8.43 -7.14
CA ILE A 75 -7.03 9.62 -7.79
C ILE A 75 -8.08 10.20 -6.85
N THR A 76 -7.80 11.36 -6.26
CA THR A 76 -8.72 12.00 -5.32
C THR A 76 -9.98 12.51 -6.02
N ASP A 77 -11.06 12.69 -5.26
CA ASP A 77 -12.35 13.20 -5.79
C ASP A 77 -12.20 14.57 -6.49
N ASP A 78 -11.16 15.34 -6.15
CA ASP A 78 -10.82 16.64 -6.76
C ASP A 78 -9.67 16.57 -7.77
N GLY A 79 -9.28 15.37 -8.22
CA GLY A 79 -8.42 15.15 -9.38
C GLY A 79 -6.91 15.12 -9.10
N ALA A 80 -6.46 15.13 -7.85
CA ALA A 80 -5.05 14.93 -7.53
C ALA A 80 -4.66 13.45 -7.63
N VAL A 81 -3.48 13.18 -8.19
CA VAL A 81 -2.90 11.83 -8.21
C VAL A 81 -1.89 11.72 -7.07
N ILE A 82 -2.03 10.68 -6.26
CA ILE A 82 -1.14 10.36 -5.14
C ILE A 82 -0.60 8.94 -5.39
N PHE A 83 0.71 8.82 -5.52
CA PHE A 83 1.41 7.54 -5.54
C PHE A 83 1.51 6.98 -4.13
N LEU A 84 1.26 5.69 -3.97
CA LEU A 84 1.41 4.95 -2.72
C LEU A 84 2.39 3.81 -2.93
N ARG A 85 3.33 3.68 -1.99
CA ARG A 85 4.09 2.46 -1.77
C ARG A 85 3.86 1.98 -0.35
N THR A 86 3.34 0.77 -0.17
CA THR A 86 3.22 0.18 1.18
C THR A 86 4.09 -1.05 1.32
N SER A 87 4.79 -1.18 2.44
CA SER A 87 5.62 -2.35 2.70
C SER A 87 5.60 -2.75 4.16
N GLY A 88 5.62 -4.05 4.44
CA GLY A 88 5.76 -4.56 5.79
C GLY A 88 5.31 -6.01 5.97
N PRO A 89 5.68 -6.63 7.09
CA PRO A 89 5.40 -8.03 7.36
C PRO A 89 3.97 -8.27 7.86
N GLN A 90 3.51 -9.49 7.69
CA GLN A 90 2.37 -10.03 8.39
C GLN A 90 2.79 -10.49 9.79
N ILE A 91 2.14 -9.92 10.81
CA ILE A 91 2.38 -10.25 12.22
C ILE A 91 1.02 -10.61 12.84
N SER A 92 0.94 -11.78 13.47
CA SER A 92 -0.30 -12.26 14.14
C SER A 92 -1.54 -12.21 13.23
N GLY A 93 -1.38 -12.60 11.96
CA GLY A 93 -2.46 -12.62 10.97
C GLY A 93 -2.84 -11.26 10.38
N LYS A 94 -2.12 -10.17 10.71
CA LYS A 94 -2.37 -8.83 10.19
C LYS A 94 -1.14 -8.25 9.50
N LEU A 95 -1.35 -7.57 8.37
CA LEU A 95 -0.29 -6.79 7.73
C LEU A 95 -0.06 -5.48 8.49
N HIS A 96 1.17 -5.26 8.92
CA HIS A 96 1.60 -3.99 9.50
C HIS A 96 2.46 -3.26 8.48
N LEU A 97 1.84 -2.32 7.76
CA LEU A 97 2.46 -1.67 6.62
C LEU A 97 2.92 -0.26 6.97
N ARG A 98 4.15 0.08 6.58
CA ARG A 98 4.57 1.47 6.38
C ARG A 98 4.04 1.93 5.03
N VAL A 99 3.51 3.15 4.96
CA VAL A 99 3.14 3.81 3.70
C VAL A 99 4.12 4.93 3.38
N GLN A 100 4.48 5.06 2.10
CA GLN A 100 5.10 6.25 1.52
C GLN A 100 4.13 6.83 0.50
N LEU A 101 3.95 8.15 0.55
CA LEU A 101 3.01 8.90 -0.29
C LEU A 101 3.79 9.92 -1.10
N GLU A 102 3.48 10.03 -2.39
CA GLU A 102 4.07 11.04 -3.26
C GLU A 102 3.03 11.72 -4.15
N THR A 103 3.05 13.04 -4.23
CA THR A 103 2.17 13.81 -5.11
C THR A 103 2.76 15.16 -5.49
N GLY A 104 2.50 15.59 -6.73
CA GLY A 104 2.78 16.94 -7.21
C GLY A 104 1.66 17.95 -6.92
N SER A 105 0.52 17.52 -6.36
CA SER A 105 -0.59 18.42 -6.06
C SER A 105 -0.24 19.38 -4.93
N LYS A 106 -0.33 20.70 -5.19
CA LYS A 106 -0.10 21.74 -4.16
C LYS A 106 -0.99 21.55 -2.93
N LYS A 107 -2.24 21.11 -3.12
CA LYS A 107 -3.20 20.88 -2.02
C LYS A 107 -2.77 19.72 -1.11
N TYR A 108 -2.15 18.70 -1.67
CA TYR A 108 -1.79 17.47 -0.97
C TYR A 108 -0.28 17.33 -0.72
N TYR A 109 0.51 18.36 -1.03
CA TYR A 109 1.97 18.31 -0.98
C TYR A 109 2.53 17.98 0.42
N TRP A 110 1.75 18.25 1.47
CA TRP A 110 2.09 17.89 2.84
C TRP A 110 2.19 16.37 3.05
N LEU A 111 1.53 15.54 2.24
CA LEU A 111 1.62 14.08 2.28
C LEU A 111 3.03 13.56 2.00
N ASN A 112 3.83 14.31 1.23
CA ASN A 112 5.22 13.95 0.93
C ASN A 112 6.11 13.91 2.18
N ASN A 113 5.65 14.46 3.33
CA ASN A 113 6.44 14.64 4.54
C ASN A 113 5.86 13.92 5.77
N ILE A 114 4.85 13.05 5.60
CA ILE A 114 4.30 12.28 6.73
C ILE A 114 5.03 10.94 6.88
N ILE A 115 5.13 10.47 8.12
CA ILE A 115 5.78 9.21 8.51
C ILE A 115 4.80 8.41 9.37
#